data_AF-A0A2B9M5R6-F1
#
_entry.id   AF-A0A2B9M5R6-F1
#
_cell.length_a   1.000
_cell.length_b   1.000
_cell.length_c   1.000
_cell.angle_alpha   90.00
_cell.angle_beta   90.00
_cell.angle_gamma   90.00
#
_symmetry.space_group_name_H-M   'P 1'
#
loop_
_entity.id
_entity.type
_entity.pdbx_description
1 polymer ?
#
loop_
_entity_poly.entity_id
_entity_poly.type
_entity_poly.pdbx_seq_one_letter_code
_entity_poly.pdbx_strand_id
1 'polypeptide(L)'
;MPFQYQRNPFNTTEQVKMYYGCHEIGAKDFGFDSMEDFGTQVFAVESGTVVFINRDSHCFSRQTPSPNDDKNLWELYDSNDNNKQLLTFYRNNDESVRKAIIDAPEMCQPNEIVVRGSDNYFTSYVHVLPDNDLAVGSEIQIGDSLGKVDRSGIVTGPHVHFERIIPNPDFDPINPDNSPFWINGGTCNWTMFTVADITPTPQDNDWVEDEDSGNWYAYINGTRQRNRFVTLNKTDWFLVDENGVYTGSYYSFDKIKNYYRLWWDPKQKWYKWVNSKWVLE
;
A
#
# COMPACT_ATOMS: atom_id res chain seq x y z
N MET A 1 -13.98 9.16 -11.69
CA MET A 1 -13.13 9.06 -10.49
C MET A 1 -12.80 7.59 -10.32
N PRO A 2 -11.55 7.21 -10.05
CA PRO A 2 -11.22 5.81 -9.78
C PRO A 2 -12.05 5.31 -8.59
N PHE A 3 -12.33 4.00 -8.57
CA PHE A 3 -13.08 3.38 -7.48
C PHE A 3 -12.35 3.60 -6.15
N GLN A 4 -13.07 4.10 -5.16
CA GLN A 4 -12.55 4.33 -3.82
C GLN A 4 -12.86 3.09 -2.97
N TYR A 5 -11.82 2.39 -2.52
CA TYR A 5 -12.01 1.25 -1.63
C TYR A 5 -12.72 1.68 -0.35
N GLN A 6 -13.53 0.77 0.19
CA GLN A 6 -14.31 1.03 1.41
C GLN A 6 -13.68 0.41 2.66
N ARG A 7 -12.73 -0.52 2.48
CA ARG A 7 -12.06 -1.26 3.55
C ARG A 7 -10.65 -1.68 3.16
N ASN A 8 -9.83 -1.96 4.17
CA ASN A 8 -8.52 -2.58 4.00
C ASN A 8 -8.69 -4.11 3.87
N PRO A 9 -7.69 -4.87 3.38
CA PRO A 9 -7.84 -6.30 3.11
C PRO A 9 -7.93 -7.16 4.38
N PHE A 10 -7.76 -6.61 5.58
CA PHE A 10 -7.70 -7.37 6.82
C PHE A 10 -8.96 -7.17 7.67
N ASN A 11 -9.24 -8.15 8.54
CA ASN A 11 -10.23 -8.00 9.61
C ASN A 11 -9.47 -7.92 10.94
N THR A 12 -8.96 -6.73 11.24
CA THR A 12 -8.16 -6.45 12.43
C THR A 12 -8.60 -5.15 13.07
N THR A 13 -8.41 -5.04 14.39
CA THR A 13 -8.56 -3.78 15.13
C THR A 13 -7.25 -3.00 15.18
N GLU A 14 -6.16 -3.58 14.70
CA GLU A 14 -4.87 -2.90 14.59
C GLU A 14 -4.85 -1.95 13.40
N GLN A 15 -4.00 -0.94 13.52
CA GLN A 15 -3.75 -0.02 12.44
C GLN A 15 -3.04 -0.76 11.30
N VAL A 16 -3.67 -0.80 10.12
CA VAL A 16 -3.05 -1.35 8.92
C VAL A 16 -2.04 -0.34 8.40
N LYS A 17 -0.82 -0.81 8.18
CA LYS A 17 0.32 -0.03 7.74
C LYS A 17 0.64 -0.38 6.31
N MET A 18 0.96 0.64 5.53
CA MET A 18 1.69 0.48 4.28
C MET A 18 3.17 0.35 4.65
N TYR A 19 3.78 -0.81 4.42
CA TYR A 19 5.21 -1.03 4.68
C TYR A 19 6.07 -0.48 3.55
N TYR A 20 5.56 -0.57 2.32
CA TYR A 20 6.21 -0.02 1.15
C TYR A 20 5.16 0.64 0.26
N GLY A 21 5.45 1.89 -0.12
CA GLY A 21 4.59 2.70 -0.99
C GLY A 21 4.66 2.24 -2.44
N CYS A 22 4.15 3.07 -3.36
CA CYS A 22 4.19 2.86 -4.81
C CYS A 22 5.53 2.24 -5.28
N HIS A 23 5.50 0.98 -5.69
CA HIS A 23 6.67 0.28 -6.23
C HIS A 23 6.29 -0.67 -7.36
N GLU A 24 7.33 -1.15 -8.09
CA GLU A 24 7.18 -2.01 -9.26
C GLU A 24 6.21 -1.45 -10.30
N ILE A 25 5.10 -2.13 -10.58
CA ILE A 25 4.10 -1.66 -11.53
C ILE A 25 3.01 -0.82 -10.87
N GLY A 26 3.05 -0.58 -9.56
CA GLY A 26 2.06 0.21 -8.83
C GLY A 26 1.56 -0.45 -7.56
N ALA A 27 2.35 -1.38 -7.05
CA ALA A 27 2.09 -2.14 -5.87
C ALA A 27 2.26 -1.32 -4.59
N LYS A 28 1.57 -1.77 -3.55
CA LYS A 28 1.69 -1.29 -2.18
C LYS A 28 1.69 -2.51 -1.27
N ASP A 29 2.59 -2.52 -0.28
CA ASP A 29 2.68 -3.64 0.67
C ASP A 29 1.95 -3.30 1.96
N PHE A 30 0.96 -4.11 2.33
CA PHE A 30 0.15 -3.88 3.53
C PHE A 30 0.33 -4.96 4.59
N GLY A 31 0.37 -4.53 5.86
CA GLY A 31 0.30 -5.42 7.00
C GLY A 31 0.00 -4.67 8.30
N PHE A 32 0.17 -5.33 9.44
CA PHE A 32 0.04 -4.71 10.77
C PHE A 32 1.04 -5.35 11.74
N ASP A 33 1.30 -4.72 12.88
CA ASP A 33 2.43 -5.08 13.75
C ASP A 33 2.34 -6.50 14.28
N SER A 34 1.14 -6.95 14.68
CA SER A 34 0.95 -8.33 15.15
C SER A 34 0.83 -9.36 14.02
N MET A 35 1.05 -8.98 12.76
CA MET A 35 1.14 -9.93 11.65
C MET A 35 2.47 -10.67 11.74
N GLU A 36 2.65 -11.43 12.82
CA GLU A 36 3.89 -12.14 13.13
C GLU A 36 4.01 -13.45 12.32
N ASP A 37 2.87 -14.00 11.86
CA ASP A 37 2.82 -15.27 11.13
C ASP A 37 2.06 -15.18 9.79
N PHE A 38 2.56 -15.95 8.82
CA PHE A 38 1.81 -16.33 7.63
C PHE A 38 0.55 -17.12 8.05
N GLY A 39 -0.58 -16.87 7.39
CA GLY A 39 -1.88 -17.45 7.71
C GLY A 39 -2.97 -16.42 8.02
N THR A 40 -2.61 -15.13 8.08
CA THR A 40 -3.58 -14.04 8.27
C THR A 40 -4.61 -14.00 7.15
N GLN A 41 -5.89 -13.95 7.49
CA GLN A 41 -6.97 -13.95 6.50
C GLN A 41 -7.01 -12.62 5.72
N VAL A 42 -7.18 -12.75 4.41
CA VAL A 42 -7.33 -11.67 3.44
C VAL A 42 -8.76 -11.68 2.90
N PHE A 43 -9.33 -10.49 2.81
CA PHE A 43 -10.71 -10.26 2.42
C PHE A 43 -10.78 -9.25 1.29
N ALA A 44 -11.76 -9.41 0.41
CA ALA A 44 -11.98 -8.55 -0.73
C ALA A 44 -12.21 -7.09 -0.32
N VAL A 45 -11.49 -6.15 -0.94
CA VAL A 45 -11.68 -4.71 -0.71
C VAL A 45 -12.68 -4.06 -1.67
N GLU A 46 -13.05 -4.78 -2.72
CA GLU A 46 -14.09 -4.42 -3.69
C GLU A 46 -14.94 -5.64 -4.07
N SER A 47 -16.10 -5.40 -4.67
CA SER A 47 -16.90 -6.45 -5.31
C SER A 47 -16.50 -6.60 -6.76
N GLY A 48 -16.62 -7.81 -7.30
CA GLY A 48 -16.29 -8.07 -8.69
C GLY A 48 -16.20 -9.55 -9.00
N THR A 49 -15.59 -9.85 -10.14
CA THR A 49 -15.37 -11.23 -10.60
C THR A 49 -13.91 -11.60 -10.43
N VAL A 50 -13.61 -12.76 -9.86
CA VAL A 50 -12.25 -13.31 -9.85
C VAL A 50 -11.87 -13.69 -11.27
N VAL A 51 -10.78 -13.14 -11.79
CA VAL A 51 -10.35 -13.33 -13.18
C VAL A 51 -9.04 -14.08 -13.33
N PHE A 52 -8.26 -14.18 -12.25
CA PHE A 52 -7.03 -14.96 -12.22
C PHE A 52 -6.81 -15.50 -10.81
N ILE A 53 -6.24 -16.70 -10.74
CA ILE A 53 -5.80 -17.33 -9.50
C ILE A 53 -4.51 -18.09 -9.80
N ASN A 54 -3.46 -17.82 -9.03
CA ASN A 54 -2.32 -18.73 -8.87
C ASN A 54 -2.36 -19.35 -7.46
N ARG A 55 -2.45 -20.69 -7.39
CA ARG A 55 -2.43 -21.49 -6.14
C ARG A 55 -1.18 -22.34 -5.99
N ASP A 56 -0.40 -22.47 -7.06
CA ASP A 56 0.58 -23.53 -7.22
C ASP A 56 2.00 -22.99 -7.11
N SER A 57 2.23 -21.95 -6.30
CA SER A 57 3.59 -21.50 -6.04
C SER A 57 4.42 -22.62 -5.45
N HIS A 58 5.50 -22.98 -6.15
CA HIS A 58 6.42 -24.04 -5.75
C HIS A 58 7.59 -23.52 -4.94
N CYS A 59 7.64 -22.21 -4.69
CA CYS A 59 8.73 -21.63 -3.96
C CYS A 59 8.26 -20.83 -2.76
N PHE A 60 9.05 -20.86 -1.69
CA PHE A 60 8.76 -20.06 -0.51
C PHE A 60 10.01 -19.44 0.09
N SER A 61 9.82 -18.24 0.65
CA SER A 61 10.87 -17.52 1.36
C SER A 61 10.84 -17.78 2.86
N ARG A 62 12.01 -17.86 3.48
CA ARG A 62 12.16 -17.83 4.95
C ARG A 62 13.50 -17.25 5.36
N GLN A 63 13.59 -16.82 6.61
CA GLN A 63 14.88 -16.52 7.23
C GLN A 63 15.79 -17.76 7.21
N THR A 64 17.08 -17.53 7.04
CA THR A 64 18.10 -18.58 7.17
C THR A 64 17.93 -19.35 8.49
N PRO A 65 18.12 -20.69 8.49
CA PRO A 65 18.00 -21.50 9.70
C PRO A 65 19.22 -21.38 10.63
N SER A 66 20.34 -20.84 10.13
CA SER A 66 21.56 -20.66 10.90
C SER A 66 21.39 -19.49 11.88
N PRO A 67 21.50 -19.72 13.20
CA PRO A 67 21.34 -18.65 14.20
C PRO A 67 22.50 -17.64 14.19
N ASN A 68 23.59 -17.94 13.47
CA ASN A 68 24.75 -17.06 13.36
C ASN A 68 24.67 -16.13 12.14
N ASP A 69 23.69 -16.36 11.26
CA ASP A 69 23.52 -15.56 10.05
C ASP A 69 22.81 -14.25 10.39
N ASP A 70 22.96 -13.24 9.53
CA ASP A 70 22.26 -11.97 9.69
C ASP A 70 20.74 -12.23 9.71
N LYS A 71 20.01 -11.61 10.65
CA LYS A 71 18.55 -11.74 10.76
C LYS A 71 17.80 -11.33 9.49
N ASN A 72 18.44 -10.51 8.65
CA ASN A 72 17.90 -10.06 7.38
C ASN A 72 18.28 -10.96 6.20
N LEU A 73 19.17 -11.95 6.39
CA LEU A 73 19.51 -12.92 5.37
C LEU A 73 18.41 -13.97 5.26
N TRP A 74 17.77 -13.99 4.11
CA TRP A 74 16.64 -14.83 3.75
C TRP A 74 16.98 -15.70 2.55
N GLU A 75 16.21 -16.77 2.39
CA GLU A 75 16.46 -17.83 1.42
C GLU A 75 15.15 -18.18 0.69
N LEU A 76 15.26 -18.40 -0.62
CA LEU A 76 14.19 -18.96 -1.44
C LEU A 76 14.38 -20.46 -1.58
N TYR A 77 13.32 -21.23 -1.37
CA TYR A 77 13.32 -22.69 -1.42
C TYR A 77 12.35 -23.22 -2.45
N ASP A 78 12.67 -24.32 -3.11
CA ASP A 78 11.79 -25.11 -3.97
C ASP A 78 11.13 -26.22 -3.15
N SER A 79 9.80 -26.14 -2.96
CA SER A 79 9.03 -27.14 -2.22
C SER A 79 8.90 -28.48 -2.93
N ASN A 80 9.09 -28.52 -4.25
CA ASN A 80 8.98 -29.76 -5.04
C ASN A 80 10.29 -30.55 -5.07
N ASP A 81 11.44 -29.88 -4.87
CA ASP A 81 12.77 -30.52 -4.82
C ASP A 81 13.27 -30.64 -3.37
N ASN A 82 12.52 -31.32 -2.51
CA ASN A 82 12.89 -31.57 -1.10
C ASN A 82 13.28 -30.31 -0.30
N ASN A 83 12.65 -29.16 -0.57
CA ASN A 83 13.06 -27.87 -0.01
C ASN A 83 14.52 -27.54 -0.36
N LYS A 84 14.88 -27.67 -1.64
CA LYS A 84 16.17 -27.24 -2.15
C LYS A 84 16.25 -25.73 -2.10
N GLN A 85 17.32 -25.22 -1.49
CA GLN A 85 17.63 -23.80 -1.52
C GLN A 85 18.01 -23.38 -2.94
N LEU A 86 17.34 -22.35 -3.45
CA LEU A 86 17.57 -21.80 -4.78
C LEU A 86 18.49 -20.57 -4.71
N LEU A 87 18.17 -19.63 -3.81
CA LEU A 87 18.81 -18.30 -3.75
C LEU A 87 18.88 -17.80 -2.30
N THR A 88 19.75 -16.82 -2.05
CA THR A 88 19.80 -16.02 -0.83
C THR A 88 19.67 -14.54 -1.13
N PHE A 89 19.08 -13.78 -0.22
CA PHE A 89 18.90 -12.34 -0.37
C PHE A 89 18.78 -11.64 0.99
N TYR A 90 19.11 -10.35 1.04
CA TYR A 90 18.90 -9.52 2.22
C TYR A 90 17.55 -8.81 2.13
N ARG A 91 16.61 -9.17 3.02
CA ARG A 91 15.23 -8.64 3.01
C ARG A 91 15.11 -7.13 3.24
N ASN A 92 16.14 -6.51 3.80
CA ASN A 92 16.20 -5.08 4.13
C ASN A 92 17.01 -4.27 3.09
N ASN A 93 17.29 -4.86 1.93
CA ASN A 93 18.03 -4.23 0.85
C ASN A 93 17.26 -4.40 -0.47
N ASP A 94 16.67 -3.31 -0.95
CA ASP A 94 15.84 -3.28 -2.16
C ASP A 94 16.58 -3.82 -3.41
N GLU A 95 17.88 -3.54 -3.55
CA GLU A 95 18.67 -4.06 -4.67
C GLU A 95 18.84 -5.58 -4.57
N SER A 96 19.08 -6.09 -3.36
CA SER A 96 19.15 -7.54 -3.12
C SER A 96 17.82 -8.23 -3.38
N VAL A 97 16.70 -7.62 -2.98
CA VAL A 97 15.35 -8.16 -3.20
C VAL A 97 15.02 -8.16 -4.70
N ARG A 98 15.22 -7.04 -5.39
CA ARG A 98 15.00 -6.94 -6.85
C ARG A 98 15.84 -7.95 -7.62
N LYS A 99 17.11 -8.11 -7.24
CA LYS A 99 17.97 -9.12 -7.86
C LYS A 99 17.43 -10.54 -7.63
N ALA A 100 16.96 -10.84 -6.43
CA ALA A 100 16.38 -12.14 -6.12
C ALA A 100 15.10 -12.41 -6.91
N ILE A 101 14.25 -11.40 -7.12
CA ILE A 101 13.05 -11.50 -7.98
C ILE A 101 13.45 -11.82 -9.42
N ILE A 102 14.47 -11.14 -9.96
CA ILE A 102 14.96 -11.36 -11.34
C ILE A 102 15.60 -12.76 -11.49
N ASP A 103 16.36 -13.19 -10.50
CA ASP A 103 17.09 -14.47 -10.54
C ASP A 103 16.18 -15.67 -10.18
N ALA A 104 14.97 -15.42 -9.65
CA ALA A 104 14.03 -16.48 -9.27
C ALA A 104 13.50 -17.22 -10.52
N PRO A 105 13.47 -18.56 -10.49
CA PRO A 105 12.83 -19.34 -11.55
C PRO A 105 11.36 -19.00 -11.74
N GLU A 106 10.82 -19.15 -12.95
CA GLU A 106 9.40 -18.87 -13.25
C GLU A 106 8.42 -19.68 -12.38
N MET A 107 8.78 -20.91 -11.98
CA MET A 107 7.98 -21.73 -11.06
C MET A 107 7.83 -21.13 -9.64
N CYS A 108 8.58 -20.08 -9.34
CA CYS A 108 8.52 -19.36 -8.08
C CYS A 108 7.57 -18.17 -8.09
N GLN A 109 6.71 -18.03 -9.12
CA GLN A 109 5.63 -17.05 -9.09
C GLN A 109 4.82 -17.19 -7.80
N PRO A 110 4.52 -16.08 -7.10
CA PRO A 110 3.78 -16.12 -5.85
C PRO A 110 2.33 -16.51 -6.07
N ASN A 111 1.68 -16.99 -5.01
CA ASN A 111 0.25 -17.19 -5.00
C ASN A 111 -0.45 -15.83 -5.08
N GLU A 112 -1.48 -15.78 -5.92
CA GLU A 112 -2.08 -14.53 -6.37
C GLU A 112 -3.58 -14.73 -6.63
N ILE A 113 -4.36 -13.71 -6.30
CA ILE A 113 -5.77 -13.62 -6.65
C ILE A 113 -5.97 -12.29 -7.36
N VAL A 114 -6.66 -12.28 -8.50
CA VAL A 114 -6.99 -11.04 -9.20
C VAL A 114 -8.48 -10.92 -9.38
N VAL A 115 -9.01 -9.77 -8.96
CA VAL A 115 -10.42 -9.41 -9.03
C VAL A 115 -10.59 -8.31 -10.06
N ARG A 116 -11.49 -8.51 -11.03
CA ARG A 116 -11.94 -7.43 -11.92
C ARG A 116 -13.09 -6.69 -11.26
N GLY A 117 -12.85 -5.43 -10.91
CA GLY A 117 -13.84 -4.54 -10.34
C GLY A 117 -14.89 -4.08 -11.33
N SER A 118 -15.99 -3.53 -10.81
CA SER A 118 -17.07 -2.93 -11.61
C SER A 118 -16.64 -1.72 -12.44
N ASP A 119 -15.52 -1.09 -12.11
CA ASP A 119 -14.88 0.00 -12.83
C ASP A 119 -13.90 -0.48 -13.93
N ASN A 120 -13.84 -1.79 -14.18
CA ASN A 120 -12.96 -2.50 -15.10
C ASN A 120 -11.47 -2.55 -14.73
N TYR A 121 -11.07 -1.91 -13.64
CA TYR A 121 -9.72 -2.10 -13.13
C TYR A 121 -9.60 -3.49 -12.50
N PHE A 122 -8.37 -3.96 -12.34
CA PHE A 122 -8.08 -5.19 -11.63
C PHE A 122 -7.40 -4.93 -10.30
N THR A 123 -7.67 -5.76 -9.32
CA THR A 123 -7.03 -5.72 -8.01
C THR A 123 -6.34 -7.04 -7.76
N SER A 124 -5.02 -6.98 -7.61
CA SER A 124 -4.20 -8.15 -7.30
C SER A 124 -3.89 -8.24 -5.82
N TYR A 125 -3.99 -9.44 -5.27
CA TYR A 125 -3.65 -9.81 -3.91
C TYR A 125 -2.55 -10.89 -3.99
N VAL A 126 -1.30 -10.48 -3.81
CA VAL A 126 -0.10 -11.32 -3.96
C VAL A 126 0.46 -11.73 -2.60
N HIS A 127 1.12 -12.89 -2.57
CA HIS A 127 1.49 -13.64 -1.36
C HIS A 127 0.25 -14.05 -0.56
N VAL A 128 -0.79 -14.46 -1.28
CA VAL A 128 -2.06 -14.89 -0.68
C VAL A 128 -2.42 -16.26 -1.23
N LEU A 129 -2.36 -17.28 -0.37
CA LEU A 129 -2.86 -18.61 -0.67
C LEU A 129 -4.39 -18.56 -0.79
N PRO A 130 -4.97 -18.78 -1.99
CA PRO A 130 -6.41 -18.63 -2.20
C PRO A 130 -7.26 -19.67 -1.47
N ASP A 131 -8.42 -19.28 -0.95
CA ASP A 131 -9.38 -20.19 -0.29
C ASP A 131 -9.88 -21.27 -1.27
N ASN A 132 -10.04 -22.52 -0.82
CA ASN A 132 -10.26 -23.68 -1.73
C ASN A 132 -11.51 -23.59 -2.62
N ASP A 133 -12.53 -22.84 -2.21
CA ASP A 133 -13.80 -22.65 -2.90
C ASP A 133 -13.79 -21.47 -3.88
N LEU A 134 -12.73 -20.65 -3.88
CA LEU A 134 -12.55 -19.57 -4.85
C LEU A 134 -12.15 -20.12 -6.23
N ALA A 135 -12.73 -19.63 -7.31
CA ALA A 135 -12.36 -20.03 -8.66
C ALA A 135 -12.36 -18.83 -9.60
N VAL A 136 -11.67 -18.95 -10.74
CA VAL A 136 -11.86 -18.00 -11.84
C VAL A 136 -13.34 -18.03 -12.25
N GLY A 137 -13.95 -16.86 -12.34
CA GLY A 137 -15.40 -16.68 -12.55
C GLY A 137 -16.22 -16.57 -11.27
N SER A 138 -15.63 -16.72 -10.08
CA SER A 138 -16.33 -16.46 -8.82
C SER A 138 -16.73 -14.98 -8.72
N GLU A 139 -18.01 -14.73 -8.44
CA GLU A 139 -18.51 -13.42 -8.05
C GLU A 139 -18.30 -13.22 -6.55
N ILE A 140 -17.69 -12.11 -6.15
CA ILE A 140 -17.39 -11.79 -4.76
C ILE A 140 -17.94 -10.42 -4.38
N GLN A 141 -18.25 -10.26 -3.10
CA GLN A 141 -18.65 -9.01 -2.48
C GLN A 141 -17.53 -8.44 -1.62
N ILE A 142 -17.60 -7.14 -1.33
CA ILE A 142 -16.69 -6.49 -0.36
C ILE A 142 -16.77 -7.25 0.96
N GLY A 143 -15.61 -7.65 1.50
CA GLY A 143 -15.50 -8.36 2.77
C GLY A 143 -15.61 -9.88 2.65
N ASP A 144 -15.83 -10.44 1.46
CA ASP A 144 -15.74 -11.88 1.26
C ASP A 144 -14.30 -12.37 1.49
N SER A 145 -14.19 -13.59 2.00
CA SER A 145 -12.92 -14.27 2.23
C SER A 145 -12.26 -14.61 0.89
N LEU A 146 -10.97 -14.30 0.74
CA LEU A 146 -10.23 -14.60 -0.49
C LEU A 146 -9.15 -15.65 -0.28
N GLY A 147 -8.47 -15.62 0.86
CA GLY A 147 -7.33 -16.47 1.12
C GLY A 147 -6.53 -16.02 2.32
N LYS A 148 -5.35 -16.60 2.50
CA LYS A 148 -4.48 -16.30 3.63
C LYS A 148 -3.12 -15.83 3.16
N VAL A 149 -2.58 -14.81 3.83
CA VAL A 149 -1.19 -14.37 3.64
C VAL A 149 -0.27 -15.58 3.75
N ASP A 150 0.57 -15.79 2.75
CA ASP A 150 1.52 -16.88 2.69
C ASP A 150 2.92 -16.39 2.36
N ARG A 151 3.84 -17.34 2.21
CA ARG A 151 5.27 -17.06 1.99
C ARG A 151 5.72 -17.43 0.58
N SER A 152 4.79 -17.47 -0.36
CA SER A 152 5.05 -17.87 -1.74
C SER A 152 5.96 -16.88 -2.45
N GLY A 153 6.92 -17.35 -3.25
CA GLY A 153 7.87 -16.51 -3.98
C GLY A 153 8.89 -15.76 -3.09
N ILE A 154 9.39 -14.63 -3.58
CA ILE A 154 10.31 -13.74 -2.85
C ILE A 154 9.50 -12.82 -1.93
N VAL A 155 9.61 -13.01 -0.61
CA VAL A 155 8.88 -12.20 0.38
C VAL A 155 9.85 -11.70 1.45
N THR A 156 9.67 -10.47 1.92
CA THR A 156 10.52 -9.85 2.94
C THR A 156 9.91 -9.89 4.34
N GLY A 157 8.74 -10.52 4.50
CA GLY A 157 8.00 -10.68 5.75
C GLY A 157 6.51 -10.90 5.48
N PRO A 158 5.68 -11.17 6.51
CA PRO A 158 4.23 -11.23 6.33
C PRO A 158 3.65 -9.88 5.88
N HIS A 159 3.03 -9.86 4.70
CA HIS A 159 2.29 -8.73 4.15
C HIS A 159 1.40 -9.23 3.00
N VAL A 160 0.49 -8.39 2.53
CA VAL A 160 -0.14 -8.54 1.20
C VAL A 160 0.55 -7.56 0.28
N HIS A 161 1.15 -8.05 -0.79
CA HIS A 161 1.59 -7.22 -1.91
C HIS A 161 0.37 -6.96 -2.79
N PHE A 162 -0.04 -5.71 -2.89
CA PHE A 162 -1.37 -5.34 -3.36
C PHE A 162 -1.29 -4.33 -4.49
N GLU A 163 -1.95 -4.64 -5.60
CA GLU A 163 -1.87 -3.82 -6.80
C GLU A 163 -3.25 -3.40 -7.30
N ARG A 164 -3.29 -2.23 -7.94
CA ARG A 164 -4.41 -1.82 -8.79
C ARG A 164 -3.92 -1.68 -10.21
N ILE A 165 -4.52 -2.45 -11.12
CA ILE A 165 -4.08 -2.60 -12.50
C ILE A 165 -5.05 -1.92 -13.44
N ILE A 166 -4.48 -1.14 -14.38
CA ILE A 166 -5.23 -0.33 -15.34
C ILE A 166 -6.05 -1.26 -16.24
N PRO A 167 -7.32 -0.93 -16.55
CA PRO A 167 -8.18 -1.79 -17.35
C PRO A 167 -7.51 -2.17 -18.67
N ASN A 168 -7.61 -3.44 -19.05
CA ASN A 168 -7.34 -3.91 -20.40
C ASN A 168 -8.68 -3.99 -21.15
N PRO A 169 -8.96 -3.10 -22.12
CA PRO A 169 -10.21 -3.11 -22.86
C PRO A 169 -10.47 -4.41 -23.63
N ASP A 170 -9.40 -5.13 -23.99
CA ASP A 170 -9.45 -6.37 -24.75
C ASP A 170 -9.42 -7.61 -23.83
N PHE A 171 -9.51 -7.43 -22.51
CA PHE A 171 -9.52 -8.53 -21.55
C PHE A 171 -10.71 -9.47 -21.78
N ASP A 172 -10.39 -10.70 -22.16
CA ASP A 172 -11.31 -11.82 -22.30
C ASP A 172 -11.23 -12.72 -21.06
N PRO A 173 -12.26 -12.74 -20.19
CA PRO A 173 -12.26 -13.59 -19.00
C PRO A 173 -12.21 -15.09 -19.32
N ILE A 174 -12.50 -15.49 -20.57
CA ILE A 174 -12.43 -16.89 -21.01
C ILE A 174 -11.00 -17.24 -21.46
N ASN A 175 -10.24 -16.26 -21.95
CA ASN A 175 -8.87 -16.44 -22.45
C ASN A 175 -7.91 -15.39 -21.84
N PRO A 176 -7.71 -15.38 -20.51
CA PRO A 176 -6.92 -14.36 -19.83
C PRO A 176 -5.46 -14.35 -20.31
N ASP A 177 -4.88 -15.49 -20.68
CA ASP A 177 -3.49 -15.56 -21.17
C ASP A 177 -3.29 -14.85 -22.53
N ASN A 178 -4.30 -14.87 -23.40
CA ASN A 178 -4.26 -14.19 -24.70
C ASN A 178 -4.59 -12.69 -24.58
N SER A 179 -5.13 -12.27 -23.44
CA SER A 179 -5.57 -10.92 -23.16
C SER A 179 -5.21 -10.51 -21.73
N PRO A 180 -3.92 -10.51 -21.39
CA PRO A 180 -3.46 -10.44 -20.00
C PRO A 180 -3.97 -9.18 -19.28
N PHE A 181 -4.39 -9.35 -18.02
CA PHE A 181 -4.90 -8.24 -17.21
C PHE A 181 -3.81 -7.19 -16.93
N TRP A 182 -2.55 -7.60 -16.85
CA TRP A 182 -1.39 -6.77 -16.47
C TRP A 182 -0.81 -5.91 -17.60
N ILE A 183 -1.30 -6.02 -18.84
CA ILE A 183 -0.65 -5.42 -20.02
C ILE A 183 -0.50 -3.90 -19.96
N ASN A 184 -1.43 -3.21 -19.30
CA ASN A 184 -1.43 -1.75 -19.17
C ASN A 184 -0.69 -1.27 -17.91
N GLY A 185 -0.09 -2.19 -17.16
CA GLY A 185 0.60 -1.90 -15.91
C GLY A 185 -0.35 -1.57 -14.76
N GLY A 186 0.23 -1.50 -13.57
CA GLY A 186 -0.45 -1.00 -12.39
C GLY A 186 -0.50 0.53 -12.37
N THR A 187 -1.18 1.04 -11.37
CA THR A 187 -1.20 2.45 -11.05
C THR A 187 -0.94 2.63 -9.57
N CYS A 188 -0.25 3.70 -9.20
CA CYS A 188 -0.16 4.14 -7.81
C CYS A 188 -1.27 5.12 -7.44
N ASN A 189 -1.98 5.59 -8.48
CA ASN A 189 -3.09 6.51 -8.49
C ASN A 189 -4.40 5.81 -8.08
N TRP A 190 -4.37 5.12 -6.94
CA TRP A 190 -5.57 4.64 -6.27
C TRP A 190 -5.49 4.88 -4.77
N THR A 191 -6.48 5.63 -4.27
CA THR A 191 -6.57 5.95 -2.86
C THR A 191 -7.11 4.79 -2.03
N MET A 192 -6.19 4.13 -1.33
CA MET A 192 -6.47 3.58 0.00
C MET A 192 -6.41 4.66 1.10
N PHE A 193 -6.03 5.90 0.78
CA PHE A 193 -5.87 7.03 1.73
C PHE A 193 -7.14 7.40 2.51
N THR A 194 -8.29 7.11 1.93
CA THR A 194 -9.61 7.40 2.49
C THR A 194 -10.29 6.18 3.09
N VAL A 195 -9.72 5.00 2.89
CA VAL A 195 -10.16 3.78 3.56
C VAL A 195 -9.89 3.98 5.05
N ALA A 196 -10.93 3.81 5.88
CA ALA A 196 -10.76 3.83 7.32
C ALA A 196 -9.69 2.79 7.72
N ASP A 197 -8.84 3.16 8.68
CA ASP A 197 -7.86 2.28 9.31
C ASP A 197 -6.62 1.88 8.48
N ILE A 198 -6.38 2.55 7.34
CA ILE A 198 -5.07 2.49 6.64
C ILE A 198 -4.24 3.70 6.99
N THR A 199 -2.99 3.46 7.37
CA THR A 199 -1.97 4.48 7.57
C THR A 199 -0.93 4.37 6.47
N PRO A 200 -0.93 5.31 5.51
CA PRO A 200 0.13 5.50 4.56
C PRO A 200 1.48 5.72 5.25
N THR A 201 2.54 5.18 4.67
CA THR A 201 3.93 5.44 5.06
C THR A 201 4.29 6.89 4.70
N PRO A 202 5.10 7.61 5.52
CA PRO A 202 5.90 7.12 6.64
C PRO A 202 5.14 6.95 7.97
N GLN A 203 5.59 5.98 8.77
CA GLN A 203 5.18 5.79 10.18
C GLN A 203 5.62 6.97 11.08
N ASP A 204 6.40 7.91 10.56
CA ASP A 204 6.99 9.06 11.26
C ASP A 204 6.19 10.36 11.06
N ASN A 205 6.71 11.44 11.64
CA ASN A 205 6.21 12.80 11.46
C ASN A 205 6.53 13.31 10.06
N ASP A 206 5.70 12.96 9.07
CA ASP A 206 5.93 13.32 7.67
C ASP A 206 4.64 13.70 6.90
N TRP A 207 4.84 14.30 5.73
CA TRP A 207 3.83 14.56 4.73
C TRP A 207 3.72 13.38 3.77
N VAL A 208 2.50 12.94 3.50
CA VAL A 208 2.22 11.90 2.50
C VAL A 208 1.34 12.48 1.41
N GLU A 209 1.82 12.43 0.17
CA GLU A 209 1.01 12.79 -1.00
C GLU A 209 0.08 11.65 -1.35
N ASP A 210 -1.20 11.98 -1.51
CA ASP A 210 -2.11 11.16 -2.29
C ASP A 210 -1.91 11.48 -3.76
N GLU A 211 -1.24 10.57 -4.44
CA GLU A 211 -0.87 10.68 -5.85
C GLU A 211 -2.09 10.84 -6.78
N ASP A 212 -3.30 10.47 -6.35
CA ASP A 212 -4.55 10.64 -7.13
C ASP A 212 -5.02 12.08 -7.17
N SER A 213 -5.01 12.71 -6.00
CA SER A 213 -5.56 14.03 -5.81
C SER A 213 -4.50 15.12 -5.80
N GLY A 214 -3.22 14.75 -5.65
CA GLY A 214 -2.12 15.66 -5.32
C GLY A 214 -2.28 16.29 -3.93
N ASN A 215 -3.23 15.82 -3.12
CA ASN A 215 -3.43 16.34 -1.78
C ASN A 215 -2.40 15.74 -0.84
N TRP A 216 -1.77 16.60 -0.06
CA TRP A 216 -0.82 16.19 0.96
C TRP A 216 -1.53 15.97 2.29
N TYR A 217 -1.16 14.95 3.04
CA TYR A 217 -1.72 14.65 4.35
C TYR A 217 -0.60 14.62 5.38
N ALA A 218 -0.80 15.28 6.52
CA ALA A 218 0.20 15.25 7.60
C ALA A 218 -0.07 14.07 8.52
N TYR A 219 0.97 13.28 8.79
CA TYR A 219 0.98 12.23 9.79
C TYR A 219 1.89 12.66 10.94
N ILE A 220 1.41 12.47 12.17
CA ILE A 220 2.21 12.68 13.39
C ILE A 220 2.11 11.40 14.20
N ASN A 221 3.26 10.76 14.44
CA ASN A 221 3.36 9.44 15.06
C ASN A 221 2.39 8.43 14.42
N GLY A 222 2.40 8.33 13.08
CA GLY A 222 1.51 7.44 12.32
C GLY A 222 0.01 7.81 12.39
N THR A 223 -0.38 8.93 13.01
CA THR A 223 -1.78 9.36 13.08
C THR A 223 -2.03 10.50 12.12
N ARG A 224 -2.97 10.31 11.18
CA ARG A 224 -3.40 11.36 10.26
C ARG A 224 -3.99 12.55 11.02
N GLN A 225 -3.47 13.73 10.78
CA GLN A 225 -3.96 14.97 11.38
C GLN A 225 -5.11 15.55 10.56
N ARG A 226 -6.14 16.09 11.25
CA ARG A 226 -7.34 16.67 10.63
C ARG A 226 -7.84 17.86 11.43
N ASN A 227 -8.50 18.79 10.75
CA ASN A 227 -9.19 19.97 11.30
C ASN A 227 -8.34 20.81 12.27
N ARG A 228 -7.06 21.00 11.97
CA ARG A 228 -6.12 21.73 12.83
C ARG A 228 -4.91 22.26 12.08
N PHE A 229 -4.19 23.21 12.67
CA PHE A 229 -2.85 23.57 12.21
C PHE A 229 -1.82 22.53 12.68
N VAL A 230 -0.93 22.14 11.78
CA VAL A 230 0.16 21.19 12.01
C VAL A 230 1.48 21.75 11.51
N THR A 231 2.58 21.35 12.14
CA THR A 231 3.94 21.65 11.68
C THR A 231 4.81 20.42 11.80
N LEU A 232 5.66 20.19 10.80
CA LEU A 232 6.68 19.14 10.80
C LEU A 232 8.10 19.72 10.82
N ASN A 233 8.26 20.99 10.43
CA ASN A 233 9.55 21.69 10.36
C ASN A 233 9.73 22.78 11.45
N LYS A 234 8.78 22.90 12.39
CA LYS A 234 8.70 23.89 13.50
C LYS A 234 8.53 25.35 13.08
N THR A 235 8.74 25.69 11.81
CA THR A 235 8.71 27.08 11.31
C THR A 235 7.40 27.40 10.61
N ASP A 236 6.86 26.44 9.85
CA ASP A 236 5.69 26.62 9.02
C ASP A 236 4.57 25.73 9.52
N TRP A 237 3.40 26.34 9.68
CA TRP A 237 2.21 25.68 10.17
C TRP A 237 1.16 25.70 9.07
N PHE A 238 0.63 24.53 8.74
CA PHE A 238 -0.34 24.32 7.67
C PHE A 238 -1.67 23.90 8.28
N LEU A 239 -2.77 24.48 7.80
CA LEU A 239 -4.09 23.99 8.15
C LEU A 239 -4.37 22.71 7.37
N VAL A 240 -4.71 21.64 8.07
CA VAL A 240 -5.17 20.39 7.46
C VAL A 240 -6.63 20.12 7.80
N ASP A 241 -7.38 19.56 6.85
CA ASP A 241 -8.78 19.16 6.98
C ASP A 241 -9.00 17.68 6.58
N GLU A 242 -10.25 17.28 6.36
CA GLU A 242 -10.61 15.91 5.92
C GLU A 242 -10.09 15.56 4.51
N ASN A 243 -9.65 16.54 3.72
CA ASN A 243 -9.15 16.38 2.35
C ASN A 243 -7.65 16.65 2.23
N GLY A 244 -6.94 16.89 3.35
CA GLY A 244 -5.49 17.04 3.38
C GLY A 244 -5.05 18.46 3.74
N VAL A 245 -3.90 18.89 3.24
CA VAL A 245 -3.45 20.28 3.35
C VAL A 245 -4.51 21.13 2.68
N TYR A 246 -5.11 22.00 3.47
CA TYR A 246 -5.87 23.09 2.92
C TYR A 246 -4.85 24.07 2.32
N THR A 247 -4.51 23.85 1.04
CA THR A 247 -3.32 24.37 0.32
C THR A 247 -3.16 25.90 0.31
N GLY A 248 -4.10 26.63 0.89
CA GLY A 248 -4.01 28.07 1.03
C GLY A 248 -4.05 28.61 2.46
N SER A 249 -4.09 27.81 3.52
CA SER A 249 -3.99 28.37 4.89
C SER A 249 -2.72 27.91 5.60
N TYR A 250 -1.78 28.83 5.77
CA TYR A 250 -0.52 28.57 6.47
C TYR A 250 -0.04 29.79 7.24
N TYR A 251 0.71 29.59 8.32
CA TYR A 251 1.40 30.67 9.01
C TYR A 251 2.85 30.33 9.35
N SER A 252 3.70 31.36 9.34
CA SER A 252 5.12 31.25 9.67
C SER A 252 5.65 32.54 10.28
N PHE A 253 6.82 32.46 10.93
CA PHE A 253 7.48 33.63 11.51
C PHE A 253 8.24 34.42 10.44
N ASP A 254 7.82 35.66 10.18
CA ASP A 254 8.49 36.55 9.25
C ASP A 254 9.67 37.25 9.95
N LYS A 255 10.90 36.83 9.63
CA LYS A 255 12.12 37.37 10.24
C LYS A 255 12.36 38.84 9.91
N ILE A 256 11.90 39.31 8.74
CA ILE A 256 12.09 40.70 8.31
C ILE A 256 11.12 41.60 9.08
N LYS A 257 9.87 41.15 9.23
CA LYS A 257 8.83 41.93 9.90
C LYS A 257 8.77 41.70 11.42
N ASN A 258 9.47 40.67 11.92
CA ASN A 258 9.56 40.28 13.33
C ASN A 258 8.21 39.93 13.99
N TYR A 259 7.34 39.23 13.25
CA TYR A 259 6.07 38.69 13.76
C TYR A 259 5.59 37.49 12.92
N TYR A 260 4.65 36.72 13.46
CA TYR A 260 4.00 35.64 12.70
C TYR A 260 3.00 36.19 11.69
N ARG A 261 3.04 35.64 10.47
CA ARG A 261 2.15 35.96 9.36
C ARG A 261 1.33 34.75 8.98
N LEU A 262 0.03 34.92 8.85
CA LEU A 262 -0.93 33.92 8.40
C LEU A 262 -1.44 34.33 7.03
N TRP A 263 -1.27 33.46 6.04
CA TRP A 263 -2.05 33.49 4.82
C TRP A 263 -3.34 32.70 5.08
N TRP A 264 -4.49 33.34 4.90
CA TRP A 264 -5.81 32.71 5.10
C TRP A 264 -6.58 32.67 3.79
N ASP A 265 -6.49 31.54 3.09
CA ASP A 265 -7.08 31.36 1.76
C ASP A 265 -8.59 31.54 1.65
N PRO A 266 -9.45 31.21 2.64
CA PRO A 266 -10.88 31.49 2.51
C PRO A 266 -11.19 32.97 2.31
N LYS A 267 -10.25 33.86 2.64
CA LYS A 267 -10.34 35.31 2.38
C LYS A 267 -9.27 35.81 1.40
N GLN A 268 -8.29 34.98 1.05
CA GLN A 268 -7.08 35.33 0.31
C GLN A 268 -6.39 36.59 0.87
N LYS A 269 -6.22 36.65 2.20
CA LYS A 269 -5.59 37.78 2.90
C LYS A 269 -4.48 37.36 3.85
N TRP A 270 -3.55 38.28 4.04
CA TRP A 270 -2.54 38.21 5.08
C TRP A 270 -3.05 38.77 6.40
N TYR A 271 -2.72 38.06 7.48
CA TYR A 271 -2.94 38.47 8.84
C TYR A 271 -1.62 38.47 9.59
N LYS A 272 -1.45 39.40 10.53
CA LYS A 272 -0.31 39.44 11.45
C LYS A 272 -0.74 39.12 12.87
N TRP A 273 0.13 38.46 13.62
CA TRP A 273 -0.11 38.12 15.01
C TRP A 273 0.25 39.31 15.94
N VAL A 274 -0.75 39.88 16.61
CA VAL A 274 -0.59 41.03 17.50
C VAL A 274 -1.44 40.81 18.75
N ASN A 275 -0.86 40.93 19.95
CA ASN A 275 -1.58 40.83 21.23
C ASN A 275 -2.50 39.59 21.31
N SER A 276 -1.96 38.42 20.97
CA SER A 276 -2.66 37.13 21.00
C SER A 276 -3.86 37.01 20.05
N LYS A 277 -3.89 37.79 18.97
CA LYS A 277 -4.91 37.69 17.91
C LYS A 277 -4.33 37.92 16.53
N TRP A 278 -4.94 37.28 15.54
CA TRP A 278 -4.71 37.59 14.12
C TRP A 278 -5.46 38.87 13.76
N VAL A 279 -4.74 39.87 13.28
CA VAL A 279 -5.31 41.11 12.73
C VAL A 279 -4.96 41.20 11.26
N LEU A 280 -5.87 41.76 10.45
CA LEU A 280 -5.62 41.95 9.03
C LEU A 280 -4.34 42.80 8.86
N GLU A 281 -3.44 42.35 7.99
CA GLU A 281 -2.21 43.07 7.66
C GLU A 281 -2.49 44.27 6.75
#